data_AF-A0A7C5L7C6-F1
#
_entry.id   AF-A0A7C5L7C6-F1
#
_cell.length_a   1.000
_cell.length_b   1.000
_cell.length_c   1.000
_cell.angle_alpha   90.00
_cell.angle_beta   90.00
_cell.angle_gamma   90.00
#
_symmetry.space_group_name_H-M   'P 1'
#
loop_
_entity.id
_entity.type
_entity.pdbx_description
1 polymer ?
#
loop_
_entity_poly.entity_id
_entity_poly.type
_entity_poly.pdbx_seq_one_letter_code
_entity_poly.pdbx_strand_id
1 'polypeptide(L)'
;MGKQNEQLDEKKLREAVKQAVRQPRLAFYSPVAAAILNYRKSVIPRYSISDEIAKIVESALRQKYPKLTAKAKKAFQQARREASAKQPGKAVQ
;
A
#
# COMPACT_ATOMS: atom_id res chain seq x y z
N MET A 1 -22.15 -18.98 2.18
CA MET A 1 -20.69 -18.74 2.08
C MET A 1 -20.18 -18.26 3.43
N GLY A 2 -19.27 -19.02 4.05
CA GLY A 2 -18.93 -18.91 5.48
C GLY A 2 -18.33 -17.57 5.88
N LYS A 3 -18.92 -16.94 6.90
CA LYS A 3 -18.29 -15.86 7.67
C LYS A 3 -17.12 -16.47 8.44
N GLN A 4 -15.93 -16.50 7.86
CA GLN A 4 -14.73 -16.80 8.65
C GLN A 4 -14.43 -15.59 9.53
N ASN A 5 -14.78 -15.74 10.80
CA ASN A 5 -14.31 -14.89 11.88
C ASN A 5 -12.86 -15.29 12.19
N GLU A 6 -11.97 -15.17 11.20
CA GLU A 6 -10.53 -15.33 11.44
C GLU A 6 -10.09 -14.18 12.33
N GLN A 7 -9.78 -14.49 13.58
CA GLN A 7 -9.09 -13.55 14.46
C GLN A 7 -7.77 -13.19 13.78
N LEU A 8 -7.74 -11.97 13.27
CA LEU A 8 -6.65 -11.45 12.46
C LEU A 8 -5.38 -11.41 13.32
N ASP A 9 -4.37 -12.18 12.95
CA ASP A 9 -3.10 -12.28 13.67
C ASP A 9 -2.36 -10.94 13.65
N GLU A 10 -2.35 -10.26 14.80
CA GLU A 10 -1.76 -8.94 14.93
C GLU A 10 -0.24 -8.95 14.80
N LYS A 11 0.42 -10.06 15.17
CA LYS A 11 1.88 -10.18 15.05
C LYS A 11 2.26 -10.23 13.58
N LYS A 12 1.59 -11.07 12.79
CA LYS A 12 1.80 -11.15 11.34
C LYS A 12 1.46 -9.83 10.64
N LEU A 13 0.41 -9.15 11.07
CA LEU A 13 0.08 -7.82 10.53
C LEU A 13 1.19 -6.79 10.79
N ARG A 14 1.74 -6.76 12.01
CA ARG A 14 2.86 -5.85 12.34
C ARG A 14 4.11 -6.15 11.49
N GLU A 15 4.42 -7.41 11.26
CA GLU A 15 5.55 -7.82 10.40
C GLU A 15 5.33 -7.40 8.95
N ALA A 16 4.13 -7.61 8.40
CA ALA A 16 3.77 -7.17 7.05
C ALA A 16 3.90 -5.64 6.90
N VAL A 17 3.48 -4.87 7.90
CA VAL A 17 3.63 -3.40 7.89
C VAL A 17 5.11 -2.99 7.91
N LYS A 18 5.96 -3.63 8.72
CA LYS A 18 7.40 -3.37 8.73
C LYS A 18 8.05 -3.65 7.38
N GLN A 19 7.65 -4.73 6.71
CA GLN A 19 8.12 -5.05 5.35
C GLN A 19 7.65 -4.00 4.35
N ALA A 20 6.38 -3.59 4.37
CA ALA A 20 5.84 -2.57 3.48
C ALA A 20 6.53 -1.20 3.66
N VAL A 21 6.94 -0.84 4.88
CA VAL A 21 7.75 0.36 5.12
C VAL A 21 9.11 0.28 4.43
N ARG A 22 9.74 -0.90 4.41
CA ARG A 22 11.05 -1.11 3.76
C ARG A 22 10.95 -1.24 2.24
N GLN A 23 9.92 -1.93 1.75
CA GLN A 23 9.70 -2.19 0.32
C GLN A 23 8.23 -1.96 -0.04
N PRO A 24 7.86 -0.71 -0.40
CA PRO A 24 6.47 -0.33 -0.58
C PRO A 24 5.85 -0.79 -1.91
N ARG A 25 6.66 -1.21 -2.89
CA ARG A 25 6.19 -1.46 -4.26
C ARG A 25 6.20 -2.95 -4.58
N LEU A 26 5.04 -3.50 -4.91
CA LEU A 26 4.93 -4.69 -5.75
C LEU A 26 5.05 -4.26 -7.23
N ALA A 27 5.96 -4.88 -7.96
CA ALA A 27 6.14 -4.62 -9.38
C ALA A 27 5.73 -5.85 -10.20
N PHE A 28 4.44 -6.21 -10.19
CA PHE A 28 3.90 -7.23 -11.09
C PHE A 28 2.50 -6.82 -11.55
N TYR A 29 2.32 -6.74 -12.87
CA TYR A 29 1.04 -6.55 -13.54
C TYR A 29 1.03 -7.34 -14.85
N SER A 30 -0.16 -7.71 -15.33
CA SER A 30 -0.29 -8.46 -16.59
C SER A 30 0.07 -7.60 -17.81
N PRO A 31 0.41 -8.21 -18.96
CA PRO A 31 0.66 -7.47 -20.20
C PRO A 31 -0.50 -6.55 -20.61
N VAL A 32 -1.75 -6.95 -20.35
CA VAL A 32 -2.94 -6.14 -20.64
C VAL A 32 -2.97 -4.87 -19.79
N ALA A 33 -2.71 -4.99 -18.48
CA ALA A 33 -2.61 -3.83 -17.59
C ALA A 33 -1.44 -2.92 -18.01
N ALA A 34 -0.32 -3.49 -18.44
CA ALA A 34 0.82 -2.74 -18.97
C ALA A 34 0.41 -1.89 -20.18
N ALA A 35 -0.30 -2.48 -21.15
CA ALA A 35 -0.74 -1.79 -22.35
C ALA A 35 -1.65 -0.60 -22.02
N ILE A 36 -2.66 -0.81 -21.17
CA ILE A 36 -3.60 0.24 -20.76
C ILE A 36 -2.87 1.38 -20.04
N LEU A 37 -2.00 1.06 -19.08
CA LEU A 37 -1.30 2.07 -18.28
C LEU A 37 -0.27 2.86 -19.09
N ASN A 38 0.41 2.22 -20.04
CA ASN A 38 1.30 2.92 -20.97
C ASN A 38 0.54 3.80 -21.96
N TYR A 39 -0.62 3.34 -22.45
CA TYR A 39 -1.51 4.19 -23.25
C TYR A 39 -1.94 5.43 -22.46
N ARG A 40 -2.44 5.26 -21.23
CA ARG A 40 -2.81 6.41 -20.36
C ARG A 40 -1.63 7.36 -20.13
N LYS A 41 -0.43 6.83 -19.93
CA LYS A 41 0.79 7.64 -19.80
C LYS A 41 1.10 8.46 -21.05
N SER A 42 0.84 7.91 -22.24
CA SER A 42 1.09 8.62 -23.51
C SER A 42 0.13 9.78 -23.77
N VAL A 43 -1.10 9.72 -23.23
CA VAL A 43 -2.15 10.71 -23.55
C VAL A 43 -2.51 11.65 -22.40
N ILE A 44 -2.10 11.34 -21.16
CA ILE A 44 -2.36 12.18 -19.97
C ILE A 44 -1.05 12.83 -19.50
N PRO A 45 -0.92 14.17 -19.54
CA PRO A 45 0.24 14.86 -19.01
C PRO A 45 0.47 14.56 -17.53
N ARG A 46 1.74 14.39 -17.15
CA ARG A 46 2.17 14.12 -15.75
C ARG A 46 1.54 12.85 -15.14
N TYR A 47 1.11 11.90 -15.97
CA TYR A 47 0.54 10.64 -15.49
C TYR A 47 1.59 9.75 -14.82
N SER A 48 1.29 9.30 -13.61
CA SER A 48 2.12 8.37 -12.84
C SER A 48 1.48 6.99 -12.81
N ILE A 49 2.06 6.07 -13.59
CA ILE A 49 1.64 4.65 -13.60
C ILE A 49 1.70 4.05 -12.19
N SER A 50 2.75 4.37 -11.41
CA SER A 50 2.88 3.85 -10.05
C SER A 50 1.79 4.37 -9.11
N ASP A 51 1.40 5.64 -9.24
CA ASP A 51 0.32 6.23 -8.44
C ASP A 51 -1.03 5.62 -8.81
N GLU A 52 -1.30 5.42 -10.10
CA GLU A 52 -2.52 4.76 -10.55
C GLU A 52 -2.62 3.32 -10.02
N ILE A 53 -1.54 2.54 -10.16
CA ILE A 53 -1.52 1.15 -9.66
C ILE A 53 -1.79 1.14 -8.16
N ALA A 54 -1.17 2.03 -7.38
CA ALA A 54 -1.39 2.11 -5.94
C ALA A 54 -2.88 2.35 -5.62
N LYS A 55 -3.54 3.27 -6.33
CA LYS A 55 -4.97 3.56 -6.16
C LYS A 55 -5.85 2.36 -6.51
N ILE A 56 -5.59 1.72 -7.65
CA ILE A 56 -6.35 0.54 -8.10
C ILE A 56 -6.23 -0.60 -7.08
N VAL A 57 -5.00 -0.92 -6.66
CA VAL A 57 -4.74 -2.02 -5.72
C VAL A 57 -5.34 -1.72 -4.35
N GLU A 58 -5.17 -0.51 -3.81
CA GLU A 58 -5.80 -0.14 -2.53
C GLU A 58 -7.32 -0.21 -2.59
N SER A 59 -7.93 0.20 -3.70
CA SER A 59 -9.38 0.13 -3.89
C SER A 59 -9.84 -1.33 -3.92
N ALA A 60 -9.20 -2.18 -4.72
CA ALA A 60 -9.51 -3.61 -4.82
C ALA A 60 -9.34 -4.34 -3.48
N LEU A 61 -8.25 -4.06 -2.74
CA LEU A 61 -8.02 -4.65 -1.42
C LEU A 61 -9.05 -4.19 -0.38
N ARG A 62 -9.49 -2.92 -0.43
CA ARG A 62 -10.54 -2.41 0.47
C ARG A 62 -11.88 -3.10 0.23
N GLN A 63 -12.21 -3.36 -1.02
CA GLN A 63 -13.42 -4.10 -1.39
C GLN A 63 -13.31 -5.57 -0.94
N LYS A 64 -12.17 -6.22 -1.20
CA LYS A 64 -11.98 -7.65 -0.92
C LYS A 64 -11.76 -7.98 0.56
N TYR A 65 -11.07 -7.10 1.30
CA TYR A 65 -10.66 -7.32 2.70
C TYR A 65 -10.84 -6.06 3.59
N PRO A 66 -12.07 -5.53 3.75
CA PRO A 66 -12.31 -4.23 4.37
C PRO A 66 -11.76 -4.12 5.80
N LYS A 67 -11.94 -5.15 6.63
CA LYS A 67 -11.43 -5.17 8.02
C LYS A 67 -9.90 -5.17 8.07
N LEU A 68 -9.24 -5.96 7.22
CA LEU A 68 -7.78 -6.03 7.14
C LEU A 68 -7.21 -4.69 6.65
N THR A 69 -7.80 -4.09 5.62
CA THR A 69 -7.38 -2.77 5.11
C THR A 69 -7.49 -1.69 6.19
N ALA A 70 -8.59 -1.67 6.96
CA ALA A 70 -8.77 -0.71 8.04
C ALA A 70 -7.70 -0.86 9.14
N LYS A 71 -7.42 -2.10 9.57
CA LYS A 71 -6.37 -2.38 10.56
C LYS A 71 -4.97 -2.04 10.02
N ALA A 72 -4.67 -2.42 8.78
CA ALA A 72 -3.38 -2.12 8.14
C ALA A 72 -3.13 -0.61 8.01
N LYS A 73 -4.14 0.18 7.61
CA LYS A 73 -4.02 1.65 7.52
C LYS A 73 -3.69 2.28 8.88
N LYS A 74 -4.38 1.87 9.95
CA LYS A 74 -4.11 2.35 11.31
C LYS A 74 -2.68 1.99 11.76
N ALA A 75 -2.29 0.73 11.58
CA ALA A 75 -0.96 0.24 11.95
C ALA A 75 0.16 0.96 11.17
N PHE A 76 -0.03 1.19 9.88
CA PHE A 76 0.94 1.90 9.04
C PHE A 76 1.09 3.38 9.45
N GLN A 77 -0.01 4.08 9.73
CA GLN A 77 0.05 5.46 10.22
C GLN A 77 0.80 5.57 11.55
N GLN A 78 0.54 4.63 12.46
CA GLN A 78 1.22 4.57 13.74
C GLN A 78 2.73 4.32 13.55
N ALA A 79 3.10 3.33 12.74
CA ALA A 79 4.51 3.02 12.45
C ALA A 79 5.24 4.21 11.79
N ARG A 80 4.57 4.95 10.88
CA ARG A 80 5.14 6.16 10.29
C ARG A 80 5.37 7.27 11.32
N ARG A 81 4.40 7.51 12.22
CA ARG A 81 4.53 8.49 13.30
C ARG A 81 5.71 8.16 14.22
N GLU A 82 5.84 6.89 14.60
CA GLU A 82 6.96 6.41 15.42
C GLU A 82 8.31 6.55 14.71
N ALA A 83 8.36 6.29 13.40
CA ALA A 83 9.56 6.49 12.60
C ALA A 83 9.96 7.98 12.53
N SER A 84 8.99 8.88 12.34
CA SER A 84 9.22 10.34 12.34
C SER A 84 9.61 10.88 13.72
N ALA A 85 9.03 10.35 14.80
CA ALA A 85 9.37 10.76 16.17
C ALA A 85 10.77 10.30 16.61
N LYS A 86 11.31 9.21 16.02
CA LYS A 86 12.66 8.71 16.27
C LYS A 86 13.76 9.43 15.47
N GLN A 87 13.42 10.38 14.60
CA GLN A 87 14.37 11.24 13.89
C GLN A 87 14.16 12.73 14.21
N PRO A 88 14.39 13.19 15.46
CA PRO A 88 14.53 14.62 15.71
C PRO A 88 15.91 15.06 15.19
N GLY A 89 15.97 15.72 14.03
CA GLY A 89 17.15 16.49 13.62
C GLY A 89 18.10 15.85 12.60
N LYS A 90 17.65 15.57 11.37
CA LYS A 90 18.51 15.77 10.18
C LYS A 90 18.13 17.09 9.52
N ALA A 91 18.39 18.18 10.25
CA ALA A 91 18.48 19.52 9.66
C ALA A 91 19.96 19.76 9.31
N VAL A 92 20.18 20.17 8.06
CA VAL A 92 21.38 20.85 7.53
C VAL A 92 22.71 20.05 7.57
N GLN A 93 23.10 19.51 6.42
CA GLN A 93 24.44 19.69 5.83
C GLN A 93 24.28 19.82 4.31
#